data_AF-A0A5K0V5J7-F1
#
_entry.id   AF-A0A5K0V5J7-F1
#
_cell.length_a   1.000
_cell.length_b   1.000
_cell.length_c   1.000
_cell.angle_alpha   90.00
_cell.angle_beta   90.00
_cell.angle_gamma   90.00
#
_symmetry.space_group_name_H-M   'P 1'
#
loop_
_entity.id
_entity.type
_entity.pdbx_description
1 polymer ?
#
loop_
_entity_poly.entity_id
_entity_poly.type
_entity_poly.pdbx_seq_one_letter_code
_entity_poly.pdbx_strand_id
1 'polypeptide(L)' 'VETSTGFIKPASFDRSSRIPDEIVRRLRVSFSFDDPAWNGKLLETYDAREDKFSIASCC' A
#
# COMPACT_ATOMS: atom_id res chain seq x y z
N VAL A 1 13.24 -4.93 -0.31
CA VAL A 1 14.42 -4.06 -0.15
C VAL A 1 14.69 -3.89 1.33
N GLU A 2 15.93 -3.99 1.76
CA GLU A 2 16.34 -3.58 3.09
C GLU A 2 16.61 -2.07 3.06
N THR A 3 15.82 -1.28 3.79
CA THR A 3 15.78 0.18 3.64
C THR A 3 17.04 0.89 4.15
N SER A 4 17.76 0.29 5.10
CA SER A 4 19.02 0.83 5.66
C SER A 4 20.21 0.64 4.73
N THR A 5 20.28 -0.49 4.03
CA THR A 5 21.43 -0.88 3.18
C THR A 5 21.15 -0.70 1.69
N GLY A 6 19.88 -0.55 1.31
CA GLY A 6 19.44 -0.57 -0.09
C GLY A 6 19.51 -1.96 -0.74
N PHE A 7 19.82 -3.02 0.02
CA PHE A 7 19.99 -4.36 -0.53
C PHE A 7 18.66 -4.95 -1.02
N ILE A 8 18.68 -5.55 -2.22
CA ILE A 8 17.51 -6.14 -2.87
C ILE A 8 17.72 -7.64 -2.99
N LYS A 9 16.78 -8.41 -2.42
CA LYS A 9 16.72 -9.87 -2.53
C LYS A 9 15.29 -10.30 -2.89
N PRO A 10 15.13 -11.37 -3.69
CA PRO A 10 13.82 -12.00 -3.87
C PRO A 10 13.23 -12.40 -2.52
N ALA A 11 11.93 -12.19 -2.34
CA ALA A 11 11.21 -12.52 -1.12
C ALA A 11 9.77 -12.91 -1.46
N SER A 12 9.16 -13.71 -0.58
CA SER A 12 7.74 -14.05 -0.62
C SER A 12 7.15 -13.82 0.77
N PHE A 13 5.90 -13.37 0.81
CA PHE A 13 5.17 -13.08 2.03
C PHE A 13 3.81 -13.80 1.99
N ASP A 14 3.57 -14.66 2.97
CA ASP A 14 2.29 -15.33 3.15
C ASP A 14 1.21 -14.34 3.61
N ARG A 15 -0.06 -14.75 3.64
CA ARG A 15 -1.15 -13.83 3.99
C ARG A 15 -1.10 -13.35 5.43
N SER A 16 -0.63 -14.16 6.37
CA SER A 16 -0.58 -13.81 7.79
C SER A 16 0.53 -12.81 8.10
N SER A 17 1.58 -12.74 7.27
CA SER A 17 2.68 -11.78 7.39
C SER A 17 2.49 -10.50 6.58
N ARG A 18 1.39 -10.39 5.82
CA ARG A 18 1.04 -9.14 5.14
C ARG A 18 0.53 -8.12 6.16
N ILE A 19 0.71 -6.85 5.81
CA ILE A 19 0.17 -5.68 6.50
C ILE A 19 -1.33 -5.85 6.88
N PRO A 20 -1.79 -5.27 8.01
CA PRO A 20 -3.21 -5.10 8.30
C PRO A 20 -4.03 -4.51 7.15
N ASP A 21 -5.34 -4.77 7.17
CA ASP A 21 -6.33 -4.27 6.23
C ASP A 21 -6.12 -4.67 4.75
N GLU A 22 -5.55 -5.86 4.49
CA GLU A 22 -5.34 -6.41 3.14
C GLU A 22 -6.61 -6.33 2.27
N ILE A 23 -7.77 -6.68 2.85
CA ILE A 23 -9.06 -6.66 2.15
C ILE A 23 -9.44 -5.23 1.74
N VAL A 24 -9.33 -4.27 2.65
CA VAL A 24 -9.66 -2.86 2.38
C VAL A 24 -8.74 -2.31 1.30
N ARG A 25 -7.44 -2.59 1.37
CA ARG A 25 -6.47 -2.16 0.36
C ARG A 25 -6.78 -2.73 -1.02
N ARG A 26 -7.19 -4.00 -1.10
CA ARG A 26 -7.58 -4.63 -2.38
C ARG A 26 -8.83 -4.02 -2.98
N LEU A 27 -9.85 -3.74 -2.15
CA LEU A 27 -11.05 -3.03 -2.59
C LEU A 27 -10.68 -1.62 -3.08
N ARG A 28 -9.86 -0.89 -2.31
CA ARG A 28 -9.42 0.47 -2.65
C ARG A 28 -8.74 0.55 -4.01
N VAL A 29 -7.85 -0.39 -4.33
CA VAL A 29 -7.22 -0.48 -5.67
C VAL A 29 -8.28 -0.65 -6.76
N SER A 30 -9.29 -1.50 -6.52
CA SER A 30 -10.36 -1.75 -7.49
C SER A 30 -11.21 -0.50 -7.71
N PHE A 31 -11.67 0.16 -6.64
CA PHE A 31 -12.45 1.40 -6.74
C PHE A 31 -11.68 2.55 -7.39
N SER A 32 -10.39 2.71 -7.06
CA SER A 32 -9.56 3.76 -7.65
C SER A 32 -9.29 3.58 -9.14
N PHE A 33 -9.38 2.33 -9.64
CA PHE A 33 -9.19 2.06 -11.07
C PHE A 33 -10.36 2.60 -11.89
N ASP A 34 -11.58 2.53 -11.35
CA ASP A 34 -12.79 2.99 -12.03
C ASP A 34 -13.03 4.50 -11.86
N ASP A 35 -12.32 5.17 -10.96
CA ASP A 35 -12.46 6.60 -10.67
C ASP A 35 -11.41 7.44 -11.43
N PRO A 36 -11.82 8.28 -12.42
CA PRO A 36 -10.92 9.14 -13.17
C PRO A 36 -10.13 10.14 -12.30
N ALA A 37 -10.62 10.49 -11.11
CA ALA A 37 -9.91 11.38 -10.19
C ALA A 37 -8.58 10.80 -9.69
N TRP A 38 -8.41 9.47 -9.79
CA TRP A 38 -7.19 8.74 -9.40
C TRP A 38 -6.25 8.43 -10.57
N ASN A 39 -6.56 8.87 -11.79
CA ASN A 39 -5.70 8.66 -12.95
C ASN A 39 -4.30 9.24 -12.72
N GLY A 40 -3.28 8.38 -12.84
CA GLY A 40 -1.87 8.75 -12.65
C GLY A 40 -1.45 9.01 -11.20
N LYS A 41 -2.33 8.76 -10.21
CA LYS A 41 -2.03 8.93 -8.78
C LYS A 41 -1.66 7.60 -8.12
N LEU A 42 -0.71 7.65 -7.20
CA LEU A 42 -0.38 6.50 -6.35
C LEU A 42 -1.26 6.51 -5.10
N LEU A 43 -1.74 5.34 -4.71
CA LEU A 43 -2.41 5.14 -3.43
C LEU A 43 -1.36 5.06 -2.31
N GLU A 44 -1.09 6.18 -1.65
CA GLU A 44 -0.23 6.18 -0.46
C GLU A 44 -0.88 5.38 0.68
N THR A 45 -0.04 4.63 1.42
CA THR A 45 -0.48 3.71 2.48
C THR A 45 0.30 3.82 3.78
N TYR A 46 1.38 4.58 3.82
CA TYR A 46 2.26 4.68 4.98
C TYR A 46 2.82 6.08 5.11
N ASP A 47 2.67 6.66 6.29
CA ASP A 47 3.26 7.94 6.65
C ASP A 47 4.59 7.67 7.38
N ALA A 48 5.70 7.92 6.69
CA ALA A 48 7.04 7.68 7.22
C ALA A 48 7.45 8.68 8.32
N ARG A 49 6.77 9.83 8.45
CA ARG A 49 7.09 10.81 9.49
C ARG A 49 6.50 10.40 10.84
N GLU A 50 5.28 9.88 10.80
CA GLU A 50 4.51 9.46 11.97
C GLU A 50 4.63 7.96 12.27
N ASP A 51 5.39 7.22 11.45
CA ASP A 51 5.58 5.77 11.51
C ASP A 51 4.25 4.99 11.65
N LYS A 52 3.29 5.29 10.75
CA LYS A 52 1.97 4.67 10.80
C LYS A 52 1.40 4.36 9.44
N PHE A 53 0.58 3.32 9.39
CA PHE A 53 -0.24 3.04 8.22
C PHE A 53 -1.38 4.05 8.12
N SER A 54 -1.56 4.63 6.94
CA SER A 54 -2.60 5.60 6.63
C SER A 54 -3.34 5.15 5.38
N ILE A 55 -4.50 4.52 5.56
CA ILE A 55 -5.32 4.00 4.47
C ILE A 55 -6.54 4.92 4.32
N ALA A 56 -6.36 6.03 3.60
CA ALA A 56 -7.45 6.95 3.29
C ALA A 56 -8.47 6.31 2.34
N SER A 57 -9.74 6.72 2.44
CA SER A 57 -10.78 6.33 1.48
C SER A 57 -10.48 6.89 0.09
N CYS A 58 -10.84 6.14 -0.94
CA CYS A 58 -11.03 6.68 -2.29
C CYS A 58 -12.49 7.14 -2.38
N CYS A 59 -12.71 8.40 -2.76
CA CYS A 59 -14.02 8.99 -2.96
C CYS A 59 -14.08 9.59 -4.35
#